data_AF-A0A1H3ART9-F1
#
_entry.id   AF-A0A1H3ART9-F1
#
_cell.length_a   1.000
_cell.length_b   1.000
_cell.length_c   1.000
_cell.angle_alpha   90.00
_cell.angle_beta   90.00
_cell.angle_gamma   90.00
#
_symmetry.space_group_name_H-M   'P 1'
#
loop_
_entity.id
_entity.type
_entity.pdbx_description
1 polymer ?
#
loop_
_entity_poly.entity_id
_entity_poly.type
_entity_poly.pdbx_seq_one_letter_code
_entity_poly.pdbx_strand_id
1 'polypeptide(L)'
;MFVMTLTLVSDFSSVLLDLKDKDIILSKPVTGKTLSAAKTLHIMIYMLYMTIAFIAPSLIAGLIRQGLLFFIVFFIGIILMDIFIVVITALLYLLIVKFFDGEKLRDIINYFQIALVIVMSVGYQVLGRLFNISEFYGIEYTHKVWHYIIPPVWFGGPFELVLKGNRETYIIIFTALSILVPIISMIIYNKFTSAFEYNLQKLNETSQNYKSKTKGFNYLLSRLVCRNKEEAAFFRSATNMMKKERNFKLRVYPSLGFSLVFPFIFLLTSLKEWRLEGTAPIKVYFSIYFIGFMIPRIISTIGFSGNYKGA
;
A
#
# COMPACT_ATOMS: atom_id res chain seq x y z
N MET A 1 -1.85 10.21 -1.72
CA MET A 1 -1.58 9.14 -2.70
C MET A 1 -1.51 7.80 -1.99
N PHE A 2 -0.45 7.53 -1.23
CA PHE A 2 -0.19 6.21 -0.66
C PHE A 2 -1.28 5.65 0.27
N VAL A 3 -1.85 6.45 1.18
CA VAL A 3 -2.96 6.00 2.03
C VAL A 3 -4.13 5.54 1.17
N MET A 4 -4.48 6.31 0.14
CA MET A 4 -5.58 6.01 -0.78
C MET A 4 -5.30 4.78 -1.64
N THR A 5 -4.04 4.60 -2.08
CA THR A 5 -3.63 3.36 -2.77
C THR A 5 -3.74 2.17 -1.82
N LEU A 6 -3.33 2.30 -0.56
CA LEU A 6 -3.39 1.22 0.42
C LEU A 6 -4.84 0.84 0.74
N THR A 7 -5.73 1.81 0.99
CA THR A 7 -7.15 1.55 1.26
C THR A 7 -7.80 0.89 0.06
N LEU A 8 -7.51 1.39 -1.15
CA LEU A 8 -8.07 0.79 -2.37
C LEU A 8 -7.62 -0.66 -2.51
N VAL A 9 -6.32 -0.92 -2.34
CA VAL A 9 -5.78 -2.27 -2.47
C VAL A 9 -6.29 -3.20 -1.35
N SER A 10 -6.44 -2.70 -0.13
CA SER A 10 -6.97 -3.44 1.03
C SER A 10 -8.42 -3.87 0.83
N ASP A 11 -9.31 -2.90 0.61
CA ASP A 11 -10.74 -3.12 0.78
C ASP A 11 -11.37 -3.61 -0.52
N PHE A 12 -10.87 -3.13 -1.67
CA PHE A 12 -11.41 -3.53 -2.96
C PHE A 12 -10.78 -4.78 -3.54
N SER A 13 -9.67 -5.29 -3.01
CA SER A 13 -9.20 -6.63 -3.40
C SER A 13 -10.26 -7.69 -3.14
N SER A 14 -11.00 -7.61 -2.03
CA SER A 14 -12.12 -8.53 -1.76
C SER A 14 -13.30 -8.32 -2.69
N VAL A 15 -13.67 -7.07 -2.98
CA VAL A 15 -14.89 -6.74 -3.75
C VAL A 15 -14.68 -6.96 -5.25
N LEU A 16 -13.50 -6.62 -5.76
CA LEU A 16 -13.16 -6.75 -7.18
C LEU A 16 -12.90 -8.21 -7.58
N LEU A 17 -12.43 -9.03 -6.63
CA LEU A 17 -12.20 -10.46 -6.82
C LEU A 17 -13.37 -11.33 -6.36
N ASP A 18 -14.43 -10.76 -5.80
CA ASP A 18 -15.65 -11.53 -5.53
C ASP A 18 -16.40 -11.78 -6.85
N LEU A 19 -16.29 -13.02 -7.29
CA LEU A 19 -16.90 -13.53 -8.51
C LEU A 19 -18.33 -14.04 -8.27
N LYS A 20 -18.79 -14.19 -7.02
CA LYS A 20 -20.12 -14.73 -6.71
C LYS A 20 -21.25 -13.89 -7.28
N ASP A 21 -21.09 -12.56 -7.23
CA ASP A 21 -22.09 -11.63 -7.77
C ASP A 21 -22.21 -11.75 -9.29
N LYS A 22 -21.13 -12.15 -9.97
CA LYS A 22 -21.11 -12.27 -11.43
C LYS A 22 -21.94 -13.46 -11.91
N ASP A 23 -21.84 -14.60 -11.22
CA ASP A 23 -22.62 -15.81 -11.55
C ASP A 23 -24.12 -15.58 -11.40
N ILE A 24 -24.53 -14.76 -10.43
CA ILE A 24 -25.95 -14.40 -10.20
C ILE A 24 -26.40 -13.34 -11.22
N ILE A 25 -25.60 -12.28 -11.45
CA ILE A 25 -26.03 -11.13 -12.27
C ILE A 25 -25.99 -11.43 -13.78
N LEU A 26 -25.06 -12.26 -14.25
CA LEU A 26 -24.99 -12.65 -15.68
C LEU A 26 -26.11 -13.60 -16.12
N SER A 27 -26.94 -14.09 -15.20
CA SER A 27 -28.19 -14.78 -15.54
C SER A 27 -29.22 -13.82 -16.18
N LYS A 28 -29.03 -12.51 -16.06
CA LYS A 28 -29.85 -11.45 -16.67
C LYS A 28 -29.17 -10.93 -17.95
N PRO A 29 -29.91 -10.28 -18.87
CA PRO A 29 -29.36 -9.71 -20.11
C PRO A 29 -28.52 -8.44 -19.85
N VAL A 30 -27.48 -8.57 -19.04
CA VAL A 30 -26.53 -7.51 -18.68
C VAL A 30 -25.18 -7.89 -19.24
N THR A 31 -24.58 -7.01 -20.05
CA THR A 31 -23.25 -7.27 -20.61
C THR A 31 -22.19 -7.16 -19.52
N GLY A 32 -21.11 -7.96 -19.61
CA GLY A 32 -19.97 -7.85 -18.69
C GLY A 32 -19.34 -6.45 -18.66
N LYS A 33 -19.41 -5.71 -19.76
CA LYS A 33 -18.97 -4.30 -19.82
C LYS A 33 -19.77 -3.40 -18.87
N THR A 34 -21.09 -3.57 -18.83
CA THR A 34 -21.98 -2.82 -17.93
C THR A 34 -21.70 -3.16 -16.47
N LEU A 35 -21.44 -4.43 -16.16
CA LEU A 35 -21.09 -4.88 -14.81
C LEU A 35 -19.74 -4.30 -14.34
N SER A 36 -18.72 -4.34 -15.19
CA SER A 36 -17.41 -3.75 -14.89
C SER A 36 -17.51 -2.22 -14.70
N ALA A 37 -18.30 -1.55 -15.54
CA ALA A 37 -18.53 -0.11 -15.43
C ALA A 37 -19.23 0.24 -14.10
N ALA A 38 -20.27 -0.51 -13.73
CA ALA A 38 -20.99 -0.31 -12.46
C ALA A 38 -20.09 -0.53 -11.24
N LYS A 39 -19.28 -1.62 -11.23
CA LYS A 39 -18.29 -1.87 -10.16
C LYS A 39 -17.26 -0.73 -10.08
N THR A 40 -16.75 -0.26 -11.21
CA THR A 40 -15.76 0.83 -11.26
C THR A 40 -16.35 2.14 -10.74
N LEU A 41 -17.59 2.47 -11.11
CA LEU A 41 -18.30 3.65 -10.60
C LEU A 41 -18.52 3.57 -9.09
N HIS A 42 -18.94 2.41 -8.58
CA HIS A 42 -19.11 2.20 -7.15
C HIS A 42 -17.79 2.40 -6.39
N ILE A 43 -16.68 1.83 -6.91
CA ILE A 43 -15.33 2.02 -6.36
C ILE A 43 -14.96 3.52 -6.37
N MET A 44 -15.22 4.22 -7.48
CA MET A 44 -14.89 5.63 -7.61
C MET A 44 -15.66 6.51 -6.63
N ILE A 45 -16.96 6.26 -6.44
CA ILE A 45 -17.79 6.99 -5.46
C ILE A 45 -17.28 6.76 -4.03
N TYR A 46 -17.02 5.52 -3.65
CA TYR A 46 -16.49 5.20 -2.33
C TYR A 46 -15.12 5.84 -2.10
N MET A 47 -14.24 5.76 -3.09
CA MET A 47 -12.92 6.39 -3.01
C MET A 47 -13.05 7.89 -2.81
N LEU A 48 -13.89 8.58 -3.58
CA LEU A 48 -14.14 10.01 -3.40
C LEU A 48 -14.65 10.37 -2.00
N TYR A 49 -15.58 9.59 -1.42
CA TYR A 49 -16.03 9.82 -0.05
C TYR A 49 -14.90 9.70 0.97
N MET A 50 -14.09 8.66 0.85
CA MET A 50 -12.91 8.49 1.70
C MET A 50 -11.91 9.64 1.52
N THR A 51 -11.66 10.06 0.28
CA THR A 51 -10.75 11.16 -0.02
C THR A 51 -11.22 12.47 0.57
N ILE A 52 -12.50 12.79 0.41
CA ILE A 52 -13.09 14.00 1.00
C ILE A 52 -12.99 13.93 2.53
N ALA A 53 -13.26 12.79 3.16
CA ALA A 53 -13.15 12.66 4.62
C ALA A 53 -11.72 12.95 5.13
N PHE A 54 -10.69 12.45 4.44
CA PHE A 54 -9.30 12.68 4.84
C PHE A 54 -8.79 14.08 4.49
N ILE A 55 -9.19 14.64 3.35
CA ILE A 55 -8.58 15.84 2.78
C ILE A 55 -9.43 17.10 3.05
N ALA A 56 -10.72 16.98 3.41
CA ALA A 56 -11.59 18.13 3.68
C ALA A 56 -10.99 19.15 4.67
N PRO A 57 -10.39 18.75 5.81
CA PRO A 57 -9.74 19.71 6.71
C PRO A 57 -8.60 20.48 6.02
N SER A 58 -7.83 19.80 5.17
CA SER A 58 -6.72 20.41 4.42
C SER A 58 -7.22 21.34 3.30
N LEU A 59 -8.32 20.98 2.63
CA LEU A 59 -8.98 21.82 1.62
C LEU A 59 -9.52 23.12 2.24
N ILE A 60 -10.18 23.03 3.38
CA ILE A 60 -10.71 24.20 4.11
C ILE A 60 -9.55 25.08 4.59
N ALA A 61 -8.51 24.51 5.20
CA ALA A 61 -7.35 25.26 5.63
C ALA A 61 -6.61 25.94 4.45
N GLY A 62 -6.52 25.26 3.31
CA GLY A 62 -5.96 25.79 2.08
C GLY A 62 -6.75 26.98 1.53
N LEU A 63 -8.09 26.89 1.52
CA LEU A 63 -8.96 27.99 1.10
C LEU A 63 -8.76 29.25 1.96
N ILE A 64 -8.69 29.07 3.27
CA ILE A 64 -8.54 30.19 4.22
C ILE A 64 -7.15 30.84 4.12
N ARG A 65 -6.08 30.05 3.96
CA ARG A 65 -4.71 30.57 4.00
C ARG A 65 -4.13 30.99 2.65
N GLN A 66 -4.43 30.26 1.57
CA GLN A 66 -3.81 30.44 0.25
C GLN A 66 -4.78 30.96 -0.81
N GLY A 67 -6.07 31.11 -0.48
CA GLY A 67 -7.09 31.68 -1.34
C GLY A 67 -7.78 30.70 -2.28
N LEU A 68 -8.70 31.22 -3.10
CA LEU A 68 -9.58 30.43 -3.97
C LEU A 68 -8.83 29.70 -5.09
N LEU A 69 -7.79 30.30 -5.65
CA LEU A 69 -6.99 29.71 -6.72
C LEU A 69 -6.33 28.40 -6.26
N PHE A 70 -5.70 28.42 -5.06
CA PHE A 70 -5.12 27.22 -4.45
C PHE A 70 -6.16 26.13 -4.26
N PHE A 71 -7.35 26.49 -3.76
CA PHE A 71 -8.44 25.55 -3.56
C PHE A 71 -8.86 24.86 -4.86
N ILE A 72 -9.03 25.61 -5.95
CA ILE A 72 -9.44 25.04 -7.25
C ILE A 72 -8.37 24.07 -7.78
N VAL A 73 -7.09 24.48 -7.77
CA VAL A 73 -5.98 23.63 -8.22
C VAL A 73 -5.89 22.37 -7.36
N PHE A 74 -6.03 22.50 -6.04
CA PHE A 74 -5.97 21.38 -5.12
C PHE A 74 -7.14 20.42 -5.33
N PHE A 75 -8.37 20.93 -5.45
CA PHE A 75 -9.57 20.13 -5.65
C PHE A 75 -9.53 19.34 -6.96
N ILE A 76 -9.17 19.99 -8.06
CA ILE A 76 -8.99 19.32 -9.37
C ILE A 76 -7.87 18.29 -9.27
N GLY A 77 -6.74 18.66 -8.66
CA GLY A 77 -5.60 17.77 -8.46
C GLY A 77 -5.98 16.48 -7.73
N ILE A 78 -6.81 16.57 -6.68
CA ILE A 78 -7.31 15.43 -5.92
C ILE A 78 -8.16 14.49 -6.79
N ILE A 79 -9.09 15.03 -7.59
CA ILE A 79 -9.94 14.22 -8.47
C ILE A 79 -9.10 13.45 -9.49
N LEU A 80 -8.15 14.13 -10.15
CA LEU A 80 -7.26 13.49 -11.13
C LEU A 80 -6.38 12.42 -10.47
N MET A 81 -5.92 12.70 -9.25
CA MET A 81 -5.15 11.78 -8.43
C MET A 81 -5.95 10.52 -8.09
N ASP A 82 -7.21 10.65 -7.70
CA ASP A 82 -8.07 9.51 -7.36
C ASP A 82 -8.35 8.65 -8.60
N ILE A 83 -8.67 9.27 -9.73
CA ILE A 83 -8.82 8.58 -11.03
C ILE A 83 -7.55 7.79 -11.35
N PHE A 84 -6.39 8.43 -11.21
CA PHE A 84 -5.10 7.81 -11.47
C PHE A 84 -4.85 6.59 -10.57
N ILE A 85 -5.12 6.69 -9.26
CA ILE A 85 -4.95 5.57 -8.33
C ILE A 85 -5.87 4.41 -8.68
N VAL A 86 -7.16 4.68 -8.93
CA VAL A 86 -8.15 3.65 -9.29
C VAL A 86 -7.72 2.92 -10.56
N VAL A 87 -7.30 3.67 -11.57
CA VAL A 87 -6.92 3.07 -12.85
C VAL A 87 -5.60 2.30 -12.75
N ILE A 88 -4.57 2.85 -12.10
CA ILE A 88 -3.30 2.13 -11.92
C ILE A 88 -3.50 0.83 -11.15
N THR A 89 -4.30 0.86 -10.08
CA THR A 89 -4.56 -0.35 -9.29
C THR A 89 -5.33 -1.39 -10.09
N ALA A 90 -6.31 -0.97 -10.90
CA ALA A 90 -7.03 -1.88 -11.80
C ALA A 90 -6.11 -2.48 -12.89
N LEU A 91 -5.21 -1.68 -13.47
CA LEU A 91 -4.22 -2.16 -14.44
C LEU A 91 -3.21 -3.12 -13.80
N LEU A 92 -2.77 -2.83 -12.58
CA LEU A 92 -1.88 -3.70 -11.80
C LEU A 92 -2.56 -5.03 -11.51
N TYR A 93 -3.85 -5.02 -11.12
CA TYR A 93 -4.62 -6.25 -10.96
C TYR A 93 -4.72 -7.04 -12.26
N LEU A 94 -5.06 -6.38 -13.38
CA LEU A 94 -5.11 -7.05 -14.69
C LEU A 94 -3.77 -7.72 -15.03
N LEU A 95 -2.67 -6.99 -14.85
CA LEU A 95 -1.32 -7.51 -15.11
C LEU A 95 -1.06 -8.77 -14.27
N ILE A 96 -1.38 -8.75 -12.98
CA ILE A 96 -1.16 -9.92 -12.12
C ILE A 96 -2.04 -11.10 -12.56
N VAL A 97 -3.32 -10.88 -12.87
CA VAL A 97 -4.21 -11.97 -13.32
C VAL A 97 -3.75 -12.59 -14.64
N LYS A 98 -3.15 -11.80 -15.54
CA LYS A 98 -2.61 -12.30 -16.81
C LYS A 98 -1.49 -13.34 -16.59
N PHE A 99 -0.69 -13.18 -15.53
CA PHE A 99 0.47 -14.03 -15.25
C PHE A 99 0.27 -15.04 -14.12
N PHE A 100 -0.72 -14.86 -13.24
CA PHE A 100 -0.86 -15.62 -11.99
C PHE A 100 -2.29 -16.12 -11.76
N ASP A 101 -2.39 -17.32 -11.16
CA ASP A 101 -3.66 -17.94 -10.73
C ASP A 101 -4.30 -17.17 -9.55
N GLY A 102 -5.59 -17.38 -9.32
CA GLY A 102 -6.41 -16.54 -8.42
C GLY A 102 -5.96 -16.56 -6.96
N GLU A 103 -5.46 -17.68 -6.47
CA GLU A 103 -4.88 -17.76 -5.13
C GLU A 103 -3.55 -17.00 -5.02
N LYS A 104 -2.68 -17.11 -6.05
CA LYS A 104 -1.41 -16.36 -6.10
C LYS A 104 -1.64 -14.86 -6.22
N LEU A 105 -2.68 -14.44 -6.94
CA LEU A 105 -3.10 -13.04 -7.01
C LEU A 105 -3.41 -12.49 -5.62
N ARG A 106 -4.22 -13.21 -4.83
CA ARG A 106 -4.57 -12.77 -3.47
C ARG A 106 -3.35 -12.67 -2.56
N ASP A 107 -2.40 -13.59 -2.70
CA ASP A 107 -1.13 -13.54 -1.98
C ASP A 107 -0.24 -12.38 -2.43
N ILE A 108 -0.10 -12.13 -3.75
CA ILE A 108 0.69 -11.01 -4.29
C ILE A 108 0.11 -9.67 -3.83
N ILE A 109 -1.21 -9.50 -3.86
CA ILE A 109 -1.88 -8.29 -3.37
C ILE A 109 -1.55 -8.08 -1.89
N ASN A 110 -1.62 -9.14 -1.07
CA ASN A 110 -1.27 -9.06 0.33
C ASN A 110 0.19 -8.65 0.55
N TYR A 111 1.15 -9.23 -0.19
CA TYR A 111 2.55 -8.81 -0.11
C TYR A 111 2.76 -7.36 -0.54
N PHE A 112 2.04 -6.90 -1.58
CA PHE A 112 2.07 -5.51 -2.01
C PHE A 112 1.53 -4.56 -0.94
N GLN A 113 0.44 -4.94 -0.25
CA GLN A 113 -0.08 -4.17 0.90
C GLN A 113 0.94 -4.10 2.03
N ILE A 114 1.56 -5.23 2.40
CA ILE A 114 2.60 -5.26 3.44
C ILE A 114 3.76 -4.34 3.06
N ALA A 115 4.22 -4.39 1.81
CA ALA A 115 5.28 -3.52 1.31
C ALA A 115 4.87 -2.04 1.36
N LEU A 116 3.66 -1.69 0.90
CA LEU A 116 3.14 -0.31 0.97
C LEU A 116 3.07 0.20 2.41
N VAL A 117 2.60 -0.63 3.35
CA VAL A 117 2.53 -0.24 4.77
C VAL A 117 3.93 0.02 5.32
N ILE A 118 4.90 -0.86 5.06
CA ILE A 118 6.29 -0.68 5.50
C ILE A 118 6.89 0.59 4.89
N VAL A 119 6.75 0.79 3.58
CA VAL A 119 7.26 2.00 2.90
C VAL A 119 6.63 3.26 3.47
N MET A 120 5.32 3.26 3.73
CA MET A 120 4.64 4.40 4.34
C MET A 120 5.13 4.70 5.76
N SER A 121 5.22 3.64 6.54
CA SER A 121 5.65 3.67 7.93
C SER A 121 7.06 4.22 8.09
N VAL A 122 8.00 3.69 7.31
CA VAL A 122 9.40 4.10 7.34
C VAL A 122 9.60 5.42 6.60
N GLY A 123 8.96 5.56 5.44
CA GLY A 123 9.05 6.73 4.58
C GLY A 123 8.58 8.00 5.30
N TYR A 124 7.48 7.93 6.06
CA TYR A 124 7.02 9.07 6.86
C TYR A 124 8.05 9.52 7.89
N GLN A 125 8.67 8.57 8.60
CA GLN A 125 9.72 8.86 9.60
C GLN A 125 10.98 9.46 8.98
N VAL A 126 11.37 8.98 7.79
CA VAL A 126 12.56 9.45 7.08
C VAL A 126 12.30 10.81 6.42
N LEU A 127 11.16 10.98 5.75
CA LEU A 127 10.82 12.22 5.03
C LEU A 127 10.81 13.44 5.96
N GLY A 128 10.15 13.35 7.12
CA GLY A 128 10.12 14.46 8.08
C GLY A 128 11.53 14.89 8.53
N ARG A 129 12.48 13.95 8.58
CA ARG A 129 13.87 14.25 8.94
C ARG A 129 14.67 14.82 7.79
N LEU A 130 14.43 14.35 6.56
CA LEU A 130 15.09 14.87 5.37
C LEU A 130 14.80 16.36 5.18
N PHE A 131 13.56 16.80 5.40
CA PHE A 131 13.21 18.23 5.35
C PHE A 131 13.97 19.07 6.39
N ASN A 132 14.01 18.60 7.65
CA ASN A 132 14.78 19.28 8.70
C ASN A 132 16.29 19.35 8.39
N ILE A 133 16.83 18.34 7.70
CA ILE A 133 18.24 18.32 7.27
C ILE A 133 18.43 19.28 6.09
N SER A 134 17.57 19.27 5.09
CA SER A 134 17.71 20.16 3.92
C SER A 134 17.60 21.64 4.31
N GLU A 135 16.69 22.00 5.22
CA GLU A 135 16.56 23.37 5.73
C GLU A 135 17.80 23.79 6.52
N PHE A 136 18.37 22.88 7.34
CA PHE A 136 19.58 23.16 8.12
C PHE A 136 20.84 23.31 7.25
N TYR A 137 20.95 22.54 6.17
CA TYR A 137 22.12 22.56 5.27
C TYR A 137 21.94 23.46 4.04
N GLY A 138 20.83 24.19 3.91
CA GLY A 138 20.55 25.05 2.75
C GLY A 138 20.56 24.30 1.42
N ILE A 139 20.20 23.01 1.43
CA ILE A 139 20.19 22.18 0.21
C ILE A 139 18.98 22.58 -0.62
N GLU A 140 19.21 23.33 -1.68
CA GLU A 140 18.17 23.64 -2.66
C GLU A 140 17.73 22.38 -3.41
N TYR A 141 16.45 22.36 -3.81
CA TYR A 141 15.92 21.26 -4.60
C TYR A 141 16.65 21.18 -5.94
N THR A 142 17.41 20.11 -6.14
CA THR A 142 18.03 19.81 -7.44
C THR A 142 17.18 18.78 -8.16
N HIS A 143 16.73 19.14 -9.36
CA HIS A 143 16.02 18.22 -10.22
C HIS A 143 16.93 17.04 -10.60
N LYS A 144 16.40 15.81 -10.47
CA LYS A 144 17.05 14.58 -10.95
C LYS A 144 16.07 13.79 -11.81
N VAL A 145 16.60 13.08 -12.81
CA VAL A 145 15.82 12.30 -13.78
C VAL A 145 14.90 11.28 -13.10
N TRP A 146 15.33 10.67 -12.00
CA TRP A 146 14.52 9.71 -11.24
C TRP A 146 13.25 10.30 -10.63
N HIS A 147 13.16 11.63 -10.45
CA HIS A 147 11.95 12.29 -9.95
C HIS A 147 10.77 12.15 -10.92
N TYR A 148 11.01 11.95 -12.22
CA TYR A 148 9.94 11.69 -13.19
C TYR A 148 9.23 10.36 -12.98
N ILE A 149 9.83 9.40 -12.27
CA ILE A 149 9.22 8.08 -12.03
C ILE A 149 8.33 8.08 -10.79
N ILE A 150 8.31 9.17 -10.01
CA ILE A 150 7.62 9.26 -8.72
C ILE A 150 6.29 10.01 -8.89
N PRO A 151 5.13 9.34 -8.99
CA PRO A 151 3.86 10.00 -9.29
C PRO A 151 3.48 11.11 -8.31
N PRO A 152 3.71 10.99 -6.98
CA PRO A 152 3.45 12.09 -6.04
C PRO A 152 4.12 13.41 -6.41
N VAL A 153 5.29 13.39 -7.07
CA VAL A 153 6.01 14.62 -7.45
C VAL A 153 5.29 15.37 -8.57
N TRP A 154 4.63 14.65 -9.48
CA TRP A 154 3.92 15.28 -10.60
C TRP A 154 2.82 16.21 -10.12
N PHE A 155 2.07 15.79 -9.10
CA PHE A 155 0.97 16.57 -8.51
C PHE A 155 1.45 17.80 -7.72
N GLY A 156 2.75 17.96 -7.47
CA GLY A 156 3.35 19.20 -6.95
C GLY A 156 3.55 20.27 -8.02
N GLY A 157 3.72 19.88 -9.28
CA GLY A 157 3.99 20.79 -10.40
C GLY A 157 2.94 21.89 -10.59
N PRO A 158 1.62 21.56 -10.61
CA PRO A 158 0.57 22.57 -10.79
C PRO A 158 0.63 23.69 -9.75
N PHE A 159 1.02 23.39 -8.51
CA PHE A 159 1.12 24.40 -7.45
C PHE A 159 2.26 25.39 -7.71
N GLU A 160 3.45 24.90 -8.07
CA GLU A 160 4.60 25.76 -8.39
C GLU A 160 4.36 26.61 -9.66
N LEU A 161 3.73 26.03 -10.68
CA LEU A 161 3.47 26.70 -11.94
C LEU A 161 2.39 27.78 -11.81
N VAL A 162 1.28 27.46 -11.16
CA VAL A 162 0.08 28.32 -11.11
C VAL A 162 0.15 29.35 -9.99
N LEU A 163 0.69 29.00 -8.83
CA LEU A 163 0.70 29.90 -7.65
C LEU A 163 1.99 30.71 -7.54
N LYS A 164 3.14 30.09 -7.80
CA LYS A 164 4.45 30.74 -7.67
C LYS A 164 4.99 31.25 -9.01
N GLY A 165 4.35 30.91 -10.12
CA GLY A 165 4.75 31.35 -11.46
C GLY A 165 6.09 30.78 -11.92
N ASN A 166 6.59 29.72 -11.29
CA ASN A 166 7.85 29.10 -11.71
C ASN A 166 7.64 28.33 -13.03
N ARG A 167 8.31 28.80 -14.09
CA ARG A 167 8.21 28.25 -15.45
C ARG A 167 9.42 27.40 -15.85
N GLU A 168 10.18 26.90 -14.88
CA GLU A 168 11.24 25.95 -15.18
C GLU A 168 10.70 24.72 -15.91
N THR A 169 11.47 24.23 -16.89
CA THR A 169 11.02 23.19 -17.83
C THR A 169 10.54 21.92 -17.11
N TYR A 170 11.18 21.53 -16.01
CA TYR A 170 10.78 20.34 -15.26
C TYR A 170 9.43 20.50 -14.54
N ILE A 171 9.06 21.71 -14.12
CA ILE A 171 7.77 22.00 -13.46
C ILE A 171 6.63 21.95 -14.47
N ILE A 172 6.88 22.47 -15.68
CA ILE A 172 5.94 22.35 -16.80
C ILE A 172 5.71 20.87 -17.13
N ILE A 173 6.78 20.07 -17.20
CA ILE A 173 6.68 18.63 -17.43
C ILE A 173 5.90 17.93 -16.31
N PHE A 174 6.17 18.23 -15.04
CA PHE A 174 5.43 17.65 -13.91
C PHE A 174 3.94 18.00 -13.93
N THR A 175 3.61 19.26 -14.23
CA THR A 175 2.23 19.71 -14.43
C THR A 175 1.57 18.95 -15.57
N ALA A 176 2.24 18.83 -16.72
CA ALA A 176 1.74 18.05 -17.85
C ALA A 176 1.52 16.57 -17.48
N LEU A 177 2.45 15.94 -16.76
CA LEU A 177 2.33 14.55 -16.30
C LEU A 177 1.14 14.35 -15.35
N SER A 178 0.89 15.30 -14.44
CA SER A 178 -0.25 15.22 -13.51
C SER A 178 -1.61 15.23 -14.20
N ILE A 179 -1.69 15.71 -15.45
CA ILE A 179 -2.93 15.77 -16.25
C ILE A 179 -2.97 14.66 -17.29
N LEU A 180 -1.90 14.53 -18.08
CA LEU A 180 -1.84 13.58 -19.19
C LEU A 180 -1.86 12.13 -18.70
N VAL A 181 -1.11 11.80 -17.63
CA VAL A 181 -0.99 10.41 -17.19
C VAL A 181 -2.32 9.85 -16.68
N PRO A 182 -3.11 10.55 -15.83
CA PRO A 182 -4.45 10.07 -15.47
C PRO A 182 -5.36 9.84 -16.68
N ILE A 183 -5.36 10.75 -17.65
CA ILE A 183 -6.20 10.66 -18.85
C ILE A 183 -5.79 9.48 -19.73
N ILE A 184 -4.49 9.36 -20.03
CA ILE A 184 -3.94 8.25 -20.81
C ILE A 184 -4.24 6.92 -20.13
N SER A 185 -4.08 6.86 -18.81
CA SER A 185 -4.38 5.65 -18.03
C SER A 185 -5.85 5.25 -18.19
N MET A 186 -6.78 6.21 -18.13
CA MET A 186 -8.21 5.94 -18.32
C MET A 186 -8.53 5.38 -19.71
N ILE A 187 -7.89 5.91 -20.75
CA ILE A 187 -8.04 5.40 -22.13
C ILE A 187 -7.53 3.96 -22.24
N ILE A 188 -6.36 3.68 -21.64
CA ILE A 188 -5.79 2.33 -21.58
C ILE A 188 -6.76 1.39 -20.87
N TYR A 189 -7.29 1.78 -19.71
CA TYR A 189 -8.23 0.96 -18.94
C TYR A 189 -9.46 0.56 -19.75
N ASN A 190 -10.10 1.51 -20.44
CA ASN A 190 -11.25 1.24 -21.30
C ASN A 190 -10.94 0.24 -22.43
N LYS A 191 -9.73 0.27 -22.97
CA LYS A 191 -9.28 -0.70 -23.99
C LYS A 191 -9.07 -2.10 -23.42
N PHE A 192 -8.63 -2.19 -22.16
CA PHE A 192 -8.29 -3.44 -21.51
C PHE A 192 -9.43 -4.05 -20.66
N THR A 193 -10.59 -3.39 -20.55
CA THR A 193 -11.75 -3.90 -19.80
C THR A 193 -12.18 -5.30 -20.25
N SER A 194 -12.20 -5.57 -21.56
CA SER A 194 -12.56 -6.91 -22.07
C SER A 194 -11.54 -7.99 -21.69
N ALA A 195 -10.25 -7.64 -21.65
CA ALA A 195 -9.20 -8.56 -21.21
C ALA A 195 -9.27 -8.82 -19.70
N PHE A 196 -9.64 -7.81 -18.92
CA PHE A 196 -9.86 -7.94 -17.48
C PHE A 196 -10.98 -8.95 -17.16
N GLU A 197 -12.10 -8.85 -17.85
CA GLU A 197 -13.25 -9.76 -17.70
C GLU A 197 -12.91 -11.21 -18.06
N TYR A 198 -12.16 -11.43 -19.15
CA TYR A 198 -11.71 -12.77 -19.56
C TYR A 198 -10.75 -13.38 -18.54
N ASN A 199 -9.76 -12.59 -18.10
CA ASN A 199 -8.79 -13.04 -17.12
C ASN A 199 -9.43 -13.34 -15.74
N LEU A 200 -10.47 -12.59 -15.36
CA LEU A 200 -11.28 -12.90 -14.17
C LEU A 200 -11.99 -14.26 -14.26
N GLN A 201 -12.47 -14.67 -15.44
CA GLN A 201 -13.11 -15.99 -15.61
C GLN A 201 -12.11 -17.14 -15.44
N LYS A 202 -10.88 -16.98 -15.93
CA LYS A 202 -9.78 -17.95 -15.73
C LYS A 202 -9.49 -18.22 -14.24
N LEU A 203 -9.70 -17.22 -13.37
CA LEU A 203 -9.51 -17.40 -11.93
C LEU A 203 -10.53 -18.36 -11.32
N ASN A 204 -11.75 -18.46 -11.86
CA ASN A 204 -12.81 -19.32 -11.35
C ASN A 204 -12.57 -20.80 -11.69
N GLU A 205 -11.90 -21.08 -12.82
CA GLU A 205 -11.64 -22.44 -13.30
C GLU A 205 -10.46 -23.13 -12.59
N THR A 206 -9.57 -22.36 -11.93
CA THR A 206 -8.28 -22.88 -11.43
C THR A 206 -8.29 -23.20 -9.92
N SER A 207 -9.42 -23.62 -9.34
CA SER A 207 -9.48 -24.07 -7.95
C SER A 207 -9.01 -25.52 -7.77
N GLN A 208 -7.80 -25.87 -8.25
CA GLN A 208 -7.26 -27.21 -8.06
C GLN A 208 -6.17 -27.28 -6.98
N ASN A 209 -6.57 -27.90 -5.86
CA ASN A 209 -5.80 -28.79 -5.00
C ASN A 209 -4.33 -28.42 -4.73
N TYR A 210 -4.12 -27.55 -3.74
CA TYR A 210 -2.82 -27.48 -3.07
C TYR A 210 -2.53 -28.80 -2.32
N LYS A 211 -1.64 -29.63 -2.88
CA LYS A 211 -1.01 -30.70 -2.11
C LYS A 211 -0.16 -30.07 -1.00
N SER A 212 -0.62 -30.21 0.24
CA SER A 212 0.15 -29.88 1.44
C SER A 212 1.48 -30.63 1.43
N LYS A 213 2.60 -29.93 1.21
CA LYS A 213 3.93 -30.51 1.43
C LYS A 213 4.11 -30.71 2.94
N THR A 214 3.85 -31.94 3.40
CA THR A 214 3.85 -32.35 4.81
C THR A 214 5.24 -32.41 5.45
N LYS A 215 6.32 -32.39 4.65
CA LYS A 215 7.72 -32.45 5.14
C LYS A 215 8.54 -31.30 4.57
N GLY A 216 8.69 -30.23 5.35
CA GLY A 216 9.52 -29.07 5.04
C GLY A 216 10.35 -28.61 6.23
N PHE A 217 11.05 -27.48 6.10
CA PHE A 217 11.92 -26.90 7.14
C PHE A 217 11.25 -26.77 8.52
N ASN A 218 9.93 -26.51 8.55
CA ASN A 218 9.13 -26.47 9.79
C ASN A 218 9.10 -27.80 10.56
N TYR A 219 9.13 -28.94 9.85
CA TYR A 219 9.15 -30.27 10.47
C TYR A 219 10.48 -30.52 11.18
N LEU A 220 11.58 -30.13 10.54
CA LEU A 220 12.93 -30.19 11.11
C LEU A 220 13.05 -29.29 12.35
N LEU A 221 12.59 -28.04 12.25
CA LEU A 221 12.64 -27.09 13.35
C LEU A 221 11.77 -27.54 14.55
N SER A 222 10.59 -28.12 14.28
CA SER A 222 9.73 -28.67 15.34
C SER A 222 10.36 -29.86 16.08
N ARG A 223 11.30 -30.57 15.45
CA ARG A 223 12.01 -31.70 16.07
C ARG A 223 13.22 -31.25 16.89
N LEU A 224 13.78 -30.09 16.56
CA LEU A 224 14.97 -29.54 17.21
C LEU A 224 14.61 -28.67 18.41
N VAL A 225 13.49 -27.94 18.35
CA VAL A 225 13.06 -27.00 19.39
C VAL A 225 12.10 -27.64 20.41
N CYS A 226 11.19 -28.52 19.95
CA CYS A 226 10.16 -29.09 20.84
C CYS A 226 10.64 -30.41 21.46
N ARG A 227 10.44 -30.58 22.77
CA ARG A 227 10.75 -31.83 23.48
C ARG A 227 9.65 -32.88 23.34
N ASN A 228 8.39 -32.43 23.30
CA ASN A 228 7.22 -33.33 23.30
C ASN A 228 6.48 -33.36 21.97
N LYS A 229 5.79 -34.48 21.69
CA LYS A 229 4.97 -34.66 20.48
C LYS A 229 3.82 -33.65 20.40
N GLU A 230 3.22 -33.31 21.54
CA GLU A 230 2.14 -32.31 21.62
C GLU A 230 2.66 -30.90 21.34
N GLU A 231 3.79 -30.52 21.93
CA GLU A 231 4.46 -29.24 21.69
C GLU A 231 4.85 -29.09 20.21
N ALA A 232 5.38 -30.16 19.60
CA ALA A 232 5.68 -30.17 18.17
C ALA A 232 4.42 -30.01 17.29
N ALA A 233 3.27 -30.51 17.73
CA ALA A 233 1.99 -30.33 17.04
C ALA A 233 1.51 -28.87 17.12
N PHE A 234 1.54 -28.27 18.30
CA PHE A 234 1.21 -26.85 18.49
C PHE A 234 2.16 -25.93 17.73
N PHE A 235 3.46 -26.18 17.78
CA PHE A 235 4.46 -25.43 17.04
C PHE A 235 4.20 -25.47 15.52
N ARG A 236 3.89 -26.66 14.98
CA ARG A 236 3.54 -26.82 13.56
C ARG A 236 2.26 -26.09 13.21
N SER A 237 1.23 -26.18 14.06
CA SER A 237 -0.03 -25.50 13.86
C SER A 237 0.17 -23.98 13.83
N ALA A 238 0.82 -23.43 14.85
CA ALA A 238 1.15 -22.01 14.94
C ALA A 238 1.98 -21.54 13.74
N THR A 239 3.03 -22.29 13.35
CA THR A 239 3.87 -21.92 12.20
C THR A 239 3.09 -21.97 10.89
N ASN A 240 2.21 -22.95 10.71
CA ASN A 240 1.35 -23.05 9.53
C ASN A 240 0.34 -21.91 9.48
N MET A 241 -0.23 -21.54 10.63
CA MET A 241 -1.13 -20.41 10.75
C MET A 241 -0.39 -19.11 10.42
N MET A 242 0.78 -18.85 11.00
CA MET A 242 1.59 -17.66 10.66
C MET A 242 1.94 -17.58 9.16
N LYS A 243 2.16 -18.73 8.50
CA LYS A 243 2.50 -18.79 7.07
C LYS A 243 1.31 -18.65 6.13
N LYS A 244 0.11 -19.09 6.55
CA LYS A 244 -1.07 -19.15 5.68
C LYS A 244 -2.11 -18.08 5.97
N GLU A 245 -2.29 -17.69 7.24
CA GLU A 245 -3.29 -16.70 7.62
C GLU A 245 -2.89 -15.30 7.13
N ARG A 246 -3.68 -14.78 6.21
CA ARG A 246 -3.50 -13.44 5.62
C ARG A 246 -3.60 -12.35 6.69
N ASN A 247 -4.64 -12.42 7.53
CA ASN A 247 -4.88 -11.43 8.58
C ASN A 247 -3.74 -11.38 9.59
N PHE A 248 -3.10 -12.53 9.87
CA PHE A 248 -1.89 -12.59 10.67
C PHE A 248 -0.76 -11.80 10.00
N LYS A 249 -0.46 -12.09 8.72
CA LYS A 249 0.60 -11.40 7.99
C LYS A 249 0.39 -9.88 7.95
N LEU A 250 -0.82 -9.43 7.66
CA LEU A 250 -1.16 -8.00 7.58
C LEU A 250 -0.99 -7.26 8.90
N ARG A 251 -1.23 -7.91 10.05
CA ARG A 251 -1.13 -7.25 11.37
C ARG A 251 0.29 -7.28 11.95
N VAL A 252 1.06 -8.31 11.61
CA VAL A 252 2.35 -8.63 12.23
C VAL A 252 3.55 -8.22 11.37
N TYR A 253 3.47 -8.29 10.04
CA TYR A 253 4.61 -7.91 9.18
C TYR A 253 4.91 -6.40 9.20
N PRO A 254 3.90 -5.51 9.21
CA PRO A 254 4.16 -4.10 9.47
C PRO A 254 4.81 -3.84 10.82
N SER A 255 4.41 -4.58 11.86
CA SER A 255 4.95 -4.42 13.20
C SER A 255 6.39 -4.91 13.34
N LEU A 256 6.73 -6.00 12.65
CA LEU A 256 8.10 -6.45 12.41
C LEU A 256 8.94 -5.33 11.79
N GLY A 257 8.43 -4.71 10.73
CA GLY A 257 9.09 -3.59 10.06
C GLY A 257 9.37 -2.44 11.03
N PHE A 258 8.38 -2.02 11.81
CA PHE A 258 8.58 -0.98 12.84
C PHE A 258 9.61 -1.39 13.88
N SER A 259 9.47 -2.58 14.44
CA SER A 259 10.30 -3.08 15.53
C SER A 259 11.77 -3.19 15.12
N LEU A 260 12.05 -3.46 13.84
CA LEU A 260 13.40 -3.43 13.27
C LEU A 260 13.88 -2.02 12.95
N VAL A 261 13.04 -1.17 12.34
CA VAL A 261 13.48 0.13 11.80
C VAL A 261 13.66 1.19 12.88
N PHE A 262 12.77 1.24 13.88
CA PHE A 262 12.82 2.26 14.94
C PHE A 262 14.14 2.27 15.74
N PRO A 263 14.71 1.13 16.17
CA PRO A 263 16.02 1.10 16.81
C PRO A 263 17.11 1.79 15.99
N PHE A 264 17.20 1.50 14.68
CA PHE A 264 18.16 2.15 13.78
C PHE A 264 17.90 3.64 13.63
N ILE A 265 16.62 4.04 13.55
CA ILE A 265 16.20 5.43 13.49
C ILE A 265 16.63 6.21 14.74
N PHE A 266 16.51 5.63 15.94
CA PHE A 266 16.95 6.25 17.19
C PHE A 266 18.48 6.31 17.30
N LEU A 267 19.18 5.25 16.86
CA LEU A 267 20.64 5.23 16.76
C LEU A 267 21.17 6.35 15.86
N LEU A 268 20.58 6.53 14.67
CA LEU A 268 20.96 7.58 13.73
C LEU A 268 20.75 8.99 14.30
N THR A 269 19.63 9.23 14.99
CA THR A 269 19.38 10.52 15.66
C THR A 269 20.45 10.81 16.71
N SER A 270 20.77 9.82 17.54
CA SER A 270 21.70 10.00 18.64
C SER A 270 23.15 10.20 18.17
N LEU A 271 23.53 9.59 17.04
CA LEU A 271 24.83 9.84 16.39
C LEU A 271 24.97 11.29 15.91
N LYS A 272 23.86 11.90 15.47
CA LYS A 272 23.83 13.33 15.07
C LYS A 272 24.01 14.23 16.29
N GLU A 273 23.30 13.96 17.38
CA GLU A 273 23.38 14.73 18.64
C GLU A 273 24.79 14.61 19.27
N TRP A 274 25.38 13.42 19.29
CA TRP A 274 26.76 13.21 19.76
C TRP A 274 27.78 14.08 19.03
N ARG A 275 27.64 14.21 17.71
CA ARG A 275 28.53 15.04 16.88
C ARG A 275 28.35 16.54 17.12
N LEU A 276 27.20 16.98 17.61
CA LEU A 276 26.89 18.39 17.87
C LEU A 276 27.28 18.83 19.28
N GLU A 277 27.11 17.97 20.29
CA GLU A 277 27.23 18.37 21.70
C GLU A 277 28.35 17.64 22.47
N GLY A 278 29.05 16.69 21.85
CA GLY A 278 30.19 15.97 22.46
C GLY A 278 29.82 15.07 23.64
N THR A 279 28.55 15.01 24.02
CA THR A 279 28.03 14.17 25.10
C THR A 279 27.76 12.76 24.58
N ALA A 280 28.46 11.75 25.12
CA ALA A 280 28.24 10.36 24.74
C ALA A 280 26.80 9.94 25.12
N PRO A 281 25.96 9.47 24.18
CA PRO A 281 24.59 9.14 24.49
C PRO A 281 24.56 7.71 25.07
N ILE A 282 24.83 7.61 26.38
CA ILE A 282 25.05 6.38 27.16
C ILE A 282 23.80 5.47 27.26
N LYS A 283 22.71 5.70 26.53
CA LYS A 283 21.47 4.88 26.65
C LYS A 283 20.83 4.44 25.34
N VAL A 284 21.44 4.75 24.20
CA VAL A 284 20.82 4.51 22.88
C VAL A 284 20.84 3.03 22.51
N TYR A 285 21.78 2.25 23.05
CA TYR A 285 21.81 0.79 22.87
C TYR A 285 20.55 0.11 23.43
N PHE A 286 19.84 0.72 24.39
CA PHE A 286 18.56 0.18 24.86
C PHE A 286 17.46 0.21 23.79
N SER A 287 17.62 1.01 22.73
CA SER A 287 16.70 1.00 21.59
C SER A 287 16.60 -0.37 20.92
N ILE A 288 17.62 -1.22 21.02
CA ILE A 288 17.59 -2.59 20.48
C ILE A 288 16.52 -3.45 21.19
N TYR A 289 16.19 -3.16 22.46
CA TYR A 289 15.12 -3.87 23.17
C TYR A 289 13.73 -3.54 22.64
N PHE A 290 13.56 -2.50 21.80
CA PHE A 290 12.30 -2.28 21.07
C PHE A 290 11.96 -3.43 20.11
N ILE A 291 12.95 -4.25 19.73
CA ILE A 291 12.71 -5.47 18.95
C ILE A 291 11.85 -6.46 19.76
N GLY A 292 11.98 -6.46 21.10
CA GLY A 292 11.25 -7.33 22.01
C GLY A 292 9.74 -7.03 22.08
N PHE A 293 9.31 -5.79 21.84
CA PHE A 293 7.88 -5.41 21.82
C PHE A 293 7.06 -6.14 20.75
N MET A 294 7.72 -6.76 19.77
CA MET A 294 7.07 -7.58 18.77
C MET A 294 6.50 -8.89 19.36
N ILE A 295 7.16 -9.46 20.37
CA ILE A 295 6.83 -10.79 20.89
C ILE A 295 5.39 -10.85 21.43
N PRO A 296 4.93 -9.94 22.31
CA PRO A 296 3.54 -9.95 22.78
C PRO A 296 2.54 -9.76 21.65
N ARG A 297 2.88 -8.96 20.62
CA ARG A 297 2.00 -8.70 19.48
C ARG A 297 1.84 -9.92 18.58
N ILE A 298 2.90 -10.71 18.40
CA ILE A 298 2.81 -11.99 17.68
C ILE A 298 1.93 -12.97 18.45
N ILE A 299 2.18 -13.12 19.75
CA ILE A 299 1.44 -14.06 20.60
C ILE A 299 -0.05 -13.71 20.65
N SER A 300 -0.39 -12.43 20.85
CA SER A 300 -1.80 -12.00 20.87
C SER A 300 -2.48 -12.20 19.52
N THR A 301 -1.79 -11.93 18.42
CA THR A 301 -2.37 -12.09 17.07
C THR A 301 -2.52 -13.57 16.67
N ILE A 302 -1.67 -14.47 17.19
CA ILE A 302 -1.84 -15.93 17.03
C ILE A 302 -3.17 -16.39 17.65
N GLY A 303 -3.63 -15.76 18.73
CA GLY A 303 -4.94 -16.06 19.32
C GLY A 303 -6.14 -15.75 18.42
N PHE A 304 -5.98 -14.93 17.37
CA PHE A 304 -7.07 -14.50 16.50
C PHE A 304 -6.91 -15.07 15.08
N SER A 305 -7.57 -16.19 14.81
CA SER A 305 -7.71 -16.74 13.45
C SER A 305 -8.92 -16.12 12.73
N GLY A 306 -8.74 -15.69 11.48
CA GLY A 306 -9.85 -15.23 10.63
C GLY A 306 -10.82 -16.35 10.28
N ASN A 307 -10.33 -17.59 10.28
CA ASN A 307 -11.11 -18.81 10.12
C ASN A 307 -11.35 -19.46 11.50
N TYR A 308 -12.02 -18.74 12.41
CA TYR A 308 -12.42 -19.32 13.71
C TYR A 308 -13.44 -20.46 13.54
N LYS A 309 -14.16 -20.49 12.40
CA LYS A 309 -15.06 -21.57 11.99
C LYS A 309 -14.32 -22.66 11.23
N GLY A 310 -13.25 -23.19 11.80
CA GLY A 310 -12.59 -24.38 11.29
C GLY A 310 -13.42 -25.64 11.56
N ALA A 311 -14.53 -25.79 10.84
CA ALA A 311 -15.19 -27.04 10.44
C ALA A 311 -15.73 -26.84 9.02
#